data_AF-A0A9P5AHF4-F1
#
_entry.id   AF-A0A9P5AHF4-F1
#
_cell.length_a   1.000
_cell.length_b   1.000
_cell.length_c   1.000
_cell.angle_alpha   90.00
_cell.angle_beta   90.00
_cell.angle_gamma   90.00
#
_symmetry.space_group_name_H-M   'P 1'
#
loop_
_entity.id
_entity.type
_entity.pdbx_description
1 polymer ?
#
loop_
_entity_poly.entity_id
_entity_poly.type
_entity_poly.pdbx_seq_one_letter_code
_entity_poly.pdbx_strand_id
1 'polypeptide(L)'
;MRTEGITLDQGNPSWLSPVIADIVASTSGAIVANVLPNDQHAIWTIITSYVLWRTSVPMALVILAVYYHRLMIHDILPGQVAVASFIANGPLGMGAAAIQLLGQVALKVFARNDFIPQAPIAGQFFYLTGILTALVLWGFALAWLFFGLAILTRRQITFNLTWWAFTFPLGVFTVATTTLVQELP
;
A
#
# COMPACT_ATOMS: atom_id res chain seq x y z
N MET A 1 22.88 -17.57 -4.69
CA MET A 1 23.15 -16.54 -5.71
C MET A 1 23.62 -15.27 -5.01
N ARG A 2 24.89 -14.88 -5.16
CA ARG A 2 25.37 -13.55 -4.78
C ARG A 2 25.39 -12.73 -6.06
N THR A 3 24.43 -11.81 -6.23
CA THR A 3 24.56 -10.77 -7.25
C THR A 3 25.64 -9.82 -6.78
N GLU A 4 26.80 -9.83 -7.44
CA GLU A 4 27.86 -8.86 -7.18
C GLU A 4 27.30 -7.44 -7.39
N GLY A 5 27.42 -6.59 -6.36
CA GLY A 5 27.02 -5.18 -6.44
C GLY A 5 25.86 -4.74 -5.55
N ILE A 6 25.05 -5.64 -4.97
CA ILE A 6 23.97 -5.28 -4.03
C ILE A 6 24.41 -5.62 -2.60
N THR A 7 24.86 -4.62 -1.84
CA THR A 7 25.09 -4.74 -0.38
C THR A 7 23.89 -4.20 0.40
N LEU A 8 23.72 -4.63 1.65
CA LEU A 8 22.60 -4.16 2.51
C LEU A 8 22.62 -2.63 2.71
N ASP A 9 23.80 -2.03 2.59
CA ASP A 9 24.06 -0.60 2.73
C ASP A 9 23.37 0.23 1.62
N GLN A 10 23.07 -0.41 0.48
CA GLN A 10 22.38 0.19 -0.66
C GLN A 10 20.86 0.12 -0.57
N GLY A 11 20.30 -0.50 0.48
CA GLY A 11 18.86 -0.60 0.69
C GLY A 11 18.19 0.77 0.62
N ASN A 12 17.45 1.04 -0.44
CA ASN A 12 16.87 2.36 -0.67
C ASN A 12 15.35 2.27 -0.88
N PRO A 13 14.59 3.34 -0.57
CA PRO A 13 13.14 3.33 -0.72
C PRO A 13 12.66 3.11 -2.17
N SER A 14 13.50 3.37 -3.17
CA SER A 14 13.12 3.20 -4.58
C SER A 14 12.91 1.74 -4.99
N TRP A 15 13.41 0.78 -4.19
CA TRP A 15 13.14 -0.65 -4.36
C TRP A 15 11.65 -0.99 -4.21
N LEU A 16 10.85 -0.09 -3.62
CA LEU A 16 9.40 -0.24 -3.55
C LEU A 16 8.69 0.01 -4.89
N SER A 17 9.36 0.58 -5.90
CA SER A 17 8.71 0.97 -7.16
C SER A 17 7.98 -0.18 -7.89
N PRO A 18 8.56 -1.37 -8.08
CA PRO A 18 7.86 -2.49 -8.72
C PRO A 18 6.66 -2.97 -7.89
N VAL A 19 6.79 -2.94 -6.57
CA VAL A 19 5.75 -3.35 -5.62
C VAL A 19 4.57 -2.38 -5.63
N ILE A 20 4.85 -1.10 -5.84
CA ILE A 20 3.82 -0.06 -5.98
C ILE A 20 3.01 -0.25 -7.27
N ALA A 21 3.62 -0.73 -8.37
CA ALA A 21 2.85 -0.97 -9.59
C ALA A 21 1.76 -2.04 -9.38
N ASP A 22 2.12 -3.15 -8.71
CA ASP A 22 1.19 -4.25 -8.41
C ASP A 22 0.02 -3.80 -7.52
N ILE A 23 0.28 -2.98 -6.50
CA ILE A 23 -0.77 -2.53 -5.58
C ILE A 23 -1.70 -1.50 -6.22
N VAL A 24 -1.19 -0.69 -7.15
CA VAL A 24 -1.98 0.22 -7.97
C VAL A 24 -2.87 -0.57 -8.94
N ALA A 25 -2.34 -1.63 -9.54
CA ALA A 25 -3.11 -2.54 -10.40
C ALA A 25 -4.22 -3.24 -9.61
N SER A 26 -3.92 -3.71 -8.39
CA SER A 26 -4.92 -4.28 -7.48
C SER A 26 -6.09 -3.33 -7.21
N THR A 27 -5.79 -2.09 -6.83
CA THR A 27 -6.81 -1.05 -6.54
C THR A 27 -7.62 -0.71 -7.78
N SER A 28 -6.95 -0.55 -8.92
CA SER A 28 -7.62 -0.31 -10.21
C SER A 28 -8.57 -1.44 -10.57
N GLY A 29 -8.15 -2.69 -10.34
CA GLY A 29 -9.00 -3.86 -10.57
C GLY A 29 -10.24 -3.88 -9.65
N ALA A 30 -10.15 -3.39 -8.41
CA ALA A 30 -11.32 -3.23 -7.56
C ALA A 30 -12.32 -2.21 -8.13
N ILE A 31 -11.83 -1.07 -8.64
CA ILE A 31 -12.67 -0.05 -9.30
C ILE A 31 -13.35 -0.65 -10.54
N VAL A 32 -12.60 -1.38 -11.38
CA VAL A 32 -13.13 -2.02 -12.58
C VAL A 32 -14.18 -3.08 -12.22
N ALA A 33 -13.89 -3.94 -11.24
CA ALA A 33 -14.81 -4.98 -10.79
C ALA A 33 -16.16 -4.41 -10.32
N ASN A 34 -16.16 -3.22 -9.71
CA ASN A 34 -17.38 -2.57 -9.23
C ASN A 34 -18.36 -2.14 -10.35
N VAL A 35 -17.87 -2.00 -11.59
CA VAL A 35 -18.66 -1.53 -12.73
C VAL A 35 -18.83 -2.58 -13.83
N LEU A 36 -18.23 -3.76 -13.69
CA LEU A 36 -18.36 -4.82 -14.67
C LEU A 36 -19.80 -5.34 -14.71
N PRO A 37 -20.42 -5.46 -15.90
CA PRO A 37 -21.79 -5.93 -16.03
C PRO A 37 -21.92 -7.45 -15.86
N ASN A 38 -20.83 -8.18 -16.14
CA ASN A 38 -20.77 -9.63 -15.98
C ASN A 38 -20.21 -9.96 -14.59
N ASP A 39 -21.03 -10.59 -13.77
CA ASP A 39 -20.69 -10.95 -12.40
C ASP A 39 -19.50 -11.91 -12.29
N GLN A 40 -19.38 -12.88 -13.20
CA GLN A 40 -18.26 -13.82 -13.21
C GLN A 40 -16.93 -13.10 -13.48
N HIS A 41 -16.94 -12.15 -14.42
CA HIS A 41 -15.78 -11.31 -14.69
C HIS A 41 -15.43 -10.43 -13.49
N ALA A 42 -16.44 -9.83 -12.84
CA ALA A 42 -16.23 -9.05 -11.62
C ALA A 42 -15.56 -9.89 -10.52
N ILE A 43 -16.03 -11.11 -10.29
CA ILE A 43 -15.43 -12.05 -9.32
C ILE A 43 -13.98 -12.36 -9.68
N TRP A 44 -13.68 -12.71 -10.94
CA TRP A 44 -12.31 -12.98 -11.37
C TRP A 44 -11.38 -11.78 -11.20
N THR A 45 -11.87 -10.57 -11.51
CA THR A 45 -11.13 -9.34 -11.29
C THR A 45 -10.87 -9.11 -9.80
N ILE A 46 -11.86 -9.29 -8.92
CA ILE A 46 -11.69 -9.18 -7.45
C ILE A 46 -10.63 -10.15 -6.96
N ILE A 47 -10.71 -11.44 -7.33
CA ILE A 47 -9.76 -12.47 -6.91
C ILE A 47 -8.34 -12.10 -7.39
N THR A 48 -8.21 -11.72 -8.66
CA THR A 48 -6.91 -11.31 -9.23
C THR A 48 -6.34 -10.10 -8.50
N SER A 49 -7.17 -9.11 -8.18
CA SER A 49 -6.77 -7.94 -7.38
C SER A 49 -6.33 -8.32 -5.97
N TYR A 50 -7.00 -9.25 -5.29
CA TYR A 50 -6.52 -9.76 -3.99
C TYR A 50 -5.18 -10.47 -4.11
N VAL A 51 -4.92 -11.21 -5.20
CA VAL A 51 -3.61 -11.81 -5.46
C VAL A 51 -2.54 -10.75 -5.63
N LEU A 52 -2.78 -9.71 -6.45
CA LEU A 52 -1.85 -8.59 -6.65
C LEU A 52 -1.61 -7.80 -5.35
N TRP A 53 -2.64 -7.62 -4.53
CA TRP A 53 -2.50 -7.00 -3.21
C TRP A 53 -1.60 -7.84 -2.30
N ARG A 54 -1.79 -9.17 -2.31
CA ARG A 54 -1.03 -10.10 -1.48
C ARG A 54 0.40 -10.29 -1.96
N THR A 55 0.71 -10.11 -3.24
CA THR A 55 2.11 -10.10 -3.71
C THR A 55 2.78 -8.79 -3.36
N SER A 56 2.04 -7.68 -3.34
CA SER A 56 2.60 -6.35 -3.11
C SER A 56 2.83 -6.01 -1.63
N VAL A 57 1.80 -6.03 -0.78
CA VAL A 57 1.93 -5.56 0.62
C VAL A 57 2.98 -6.34 1.43
N PRO A 58 2.96 -7.69 1.47
CA PRO A 58 4.00 -8.45 2.16
C PRO A 58 5.40 -8.19 1.61
N MET A 59 5.56 -8.04 0.28
CA MET A 59 6.85 -7.70 -0.31
C MET A 59 7.31 -6.30 0.12
N ALA A 60 6.39 -5.33 0.17
CA ALA A 60 6.68 -4.00 0.70
C ALA A 60 7.17 -4.07 2.15
N LEU A 61 6.54 -4.89 3.00
CA LEU A 61 6.96 -5.07 4.40
C LEU A 61 8.38 -5.65 4.51
N VAL A 62 8.76 -6.60 3.65
CA VAL A 62 10.13 -7.13 3.59
C VAL A 62 11.13 -6.04 3.21
N ILE A 63 10.83 -5.25 2.17
CA ILE A 63 11.70 -4.15 1.74
C ILE A 63 11.80 -3.06 2.82
N LEU A 64 10.68 -2.74 3.47
CA LEU A 64 10.64 -1.79 4.58
C LEU A 64 11.45 -2.28 5.78
N ALA A 65 11.45 -3.57 6.08
CA ALA A 65 12.27 -4.14 7.15
C ALA A 65 13.78 -4.00 6.83
N VAL A 66 14.19 -4.25 5.59
CA VAL A 66 15.58 -4.04 5.14
C VAL A 66 15.95 -2.56 5.20
N TYR A 67 15.05 -1.68 4.76
CA TYR A 67 15.27 -0.23 4.82
C TYR A 67 15.35 0.28 6.27
N TYR A 68 14.49 -0.20 7.15
CA TYR A 68 14.51 0.10 8.58
C TYR A 68 15.84 -0.33 9.21
N HIS A 69 16.29 -1.55 8.94
CA HIS A 69 17.59 -2.05 9.39
C HIS A 69 18.74 -1.18 8.89
N ARG A 70 18.70 -0.71 7.63
CA ARG A 70 19.69 0.25 7.13
C ARG A 70 19.70 1.53 7.96
N LEU A 71 18.53 2.12 8.24
CA LEU A 71 18.42 3.35 9.02
C LEU A 71 18.95 3.20 10.47
N MET A 72 19.00 1.98 11.01
CA MET A 72 19.56 1.72 12.35
C MET A 72 21.09 1.72 12.38
N ILE A 73 21.73 1.31 11.28
CA ILE A 73 23.18 1.02 11.25
C ILE A 73 23.95 2.06 10.44
N HIS A 74 23.29 2.72 9.49
CA HIS A 74 23.89 3.69 8.60
C HIS A 74 23.25 5.05 8.77
N ASP A 75 24.00 6.10 8.43
CA ASP A 75 23.46 7.45 8.38
C ASP A 75 22.21 7.54 7.49
N ILE A 76 21.30 8.42 7.91
CA ILE A 76 20.15 8.85 7.13
C ILE A 76 20.66 9.27 5.74
N LEU A 77 19.92 8.91 4.69
CA LEU A 77 20.30 9.20 3.30
C LEU A 77 20.76 10.67 3.15
N PRO A 78 21.80 10.95 2.32
CA PRO A 78 22.30 12.30 2.09
C PRO A 78 21.18 13.28 1.76
N GLY A 79 21.34 14.55 2.15
CA GLY A 79 20.25 15.53 2.25
C GLY A 79 19.30 15.65 1.05
N GLN A 80 19.78 15.41 -0.18
CA GLN A 80 18.93 15.46 -1.37
C GLN A 80 18.03 14.23 -1.55
N VAL A 81 18.37 13.06 -0.98
CA VAL A 81 17.61 11.80 -1.11
C VAL A 81 16.78 11.51 0.16
N ALA A 82 16.92 12.36 1.18
CA ALA A 82 16.16 12.30 2.43
C ALA A 82 14.64 12.29 2.21
N VAL A 83 14.15 12.98 1.18
CA VAL A 83 12.72 13.03 0.79
C VAL A 83 12.20 11.67 0.32
N ALA A 84 13.08 10.78 -0.19
CA ALA A 84 12.70 9.44 -0.60
C ALA A 84 12.19 8.58 0.59
N SER A 85 12.45 8.98 1.84
CA SER A 85 11.92 8.31 3.03
C SER A 85 10.38 8.30 3.05
N PHE A 86 9.73 9.27 2.40
CA PHE A 86 8.27 9.30 2.25
C PHE A 86 7.74 8.19 1.34
N ILE A 87 8.56 7.62 0.45
CA ILE A 87 8.15 6.51 -0.44
C ILE A 87 7.69 5.29 0.37
N ALA A 88 8.18 5.12 1.60
CA ALA A 88 7.72 4.07 2.52
C ALA A 88 6.20 4.15 2.81
N ASN A 89 5.61 5.34 2.80
CA ASN A 89 4.16 5.52 2.96
C ASN A 89 3.36 5.06 1.74
N GLY A 90 3.97 5.02 0.55
CA GLY A 90 3.30 4.67 -0.71
C GLY A 90 2.59 3.31 -0.67
N PRO A 91 3.30 2.19 -0.49
CA PRO A 91 2.68 0.87 -0.46
C PRO A 91 1.76 0.66 0.74
N LEU A 92 2.02 1.31 1.89
CA LEU A 92 1.17 1.17 3.07
C LEU A 92 -0.18 1.91 2.90
N GLY A 93 -0.14 3.17 2.45
CA GLY A 93 -1.33 3.95 2.17
C GLY A 93 -2.13 3.38 1.00
N MET A 94 -1.48 3.08 -0.12
CA MET A 94 -2.17 2.48 -1.26
C MET A 94 -2.71 1.08 -0.91
N GLY A 95 -1.99 0.30 -0.10
CA GLY A 95 -2.45 -1.01 0.36
C GLY A 95 -3.66 -0.93 1.28
N ALA A 96 -3.70 0.05 2.18
CA ALA A 96 -4.87 0.31 3.01
C ALA A 96 -6.09 0.67 2.14
N ALA A 97 -5.95 1.61 1.19
CA ALA A 97 -7.03 1.98 0.29
C ALA A 97 -7.52 0.80 -0.57
N ALA A 98 -6.58 0.04 -1.14
CA ALA A 98 -6.85 -1.12 -1.98
C ALA A 98 -7.70 -2.17 -1.27
N ILE A 99 -7.31 -2.55 -0.04
CA ILE A 99 -7.98 -3.63 0.69
C ILE A 99 -9.37 -3.21 1.16
N GLN A 100 -9.58 -1.93 1.51
CA GLN A 100 -10.92 -1.42 1.81
C GLN A 100 -11.81 -1.48 0.57
N LEU A 101 -11.34 -0.97 -0.56
CA LEU A 101 -12.11 -0.94 -1.79
C LEU A 101 -12.45 -2.36 -2.25
N LEU A 102 -11.49 -3.28 -2.18
CA LEU A 102 -11.75 -4.70 -2.47
C LEU A 102 -12.79 -5.30 -1.53
N GLY A 103 -12.77 -4.95 -0.24
CA GLY A 103 -13.77 -5.36 0.73
C GLY A 103 -15.18 -4.83 0.39
N GLN A 104 -15.29 -3.54 0.08
CA GLN A 104 -16.55 -2.90 -0.32
C GLN A 104 -17.15 -3.52 -1.58
N VAL A 105 -16.31 -3.79 -2.58
CA VAL A 105 -16.73 -4.39 -3.86
C VAL A 105 -17.09 -5.87 -3.67
N ALA A 106 -16.32 -6.61 -2.87
CA ALA A 106 -16.65 -7.99 -2.48
C ALA A 106 -18.01 -8.06 -1.78
N LEU A 107 -18.31 -7.16 -0.85
CA LEU A 107 -19.61 -7.09 -0.17
C LEU A 107 -20.78 -6.99 -1.16
N LYS A 108 -20.64 -6.16 -2.21
CA LYS A 108 -21.67 -5.94 -3.23
C LYS A 108 -21.79 -7.10 -4.21
N VAL A 109 -20.66 -7.59 -4.73
CA VAL A 109 -20.62 -8.59 -5.81
C VAL A 109 -20.92 -9.99 -5.28
N PHE A 110 -20.40 -10.35 -4.11
CA PHE A 110 -20.60 -11.69 -3.56
C PHE A 110 -22.03 -11.93 -3.08
N ALA A 111 -22.73 -10.87 -2.67
CA ALA A 111 -24.15 -10.94 -2.30
C ALA A 111 -25.08 -11.30 -3.46
N ARG A 112 -24.66 -11.12 -4.71
CA ARG A 112 -25.49 -11.35 -5.91
C ARG A 112 -25.28 -12.73 -6.54
N ASN A 113 -24.21 -13.44 -6.18
CA ASN A 113 -23.67 -14.54 -6.99
C ASN A 113 -23.36 -15.83 -6.21
N ASP A 114 -23.78 -15.95 -4.95
CA ASP A 114 -23.45 -17.10 -4.08
C ASP A 114 -21.97 -17.50 -4.15
N PHE A 115 -21.07 -16.50 -4.07
CA PHE A 115 -19.64 -16.67 -4.32
C PHE A 115 -19.03 -17.89 -3.60
N ILE A 116 -19.38 -18.06 -2.33
CA ILE A 116 -19.11 -19.29 -1.56
C ILE A 116 -20.45 -19.75 -1.00
N PRO A 117 -21.12 -20.75 -1.61
CA PRO A 117 -22.46 -21.17 -1.20
C PRO A 117 -22.54 -21.64 0.26
N GLN A 118 -21.43 -22.17 0.78
CA GLN A 118 -21.31 -22.65 2.17
C GLN A 118 -21.04 -21.51 3.17
N ALA A 119 -20.74 -20.29 2.70
CA ALA A 119 -20.39 -19.14 3.53
C ALA A 119 -21.14 -17.88 3.06
N PRO A 120 -22.44 -17.75 3.39
CA PRO A 120 -23.27 -16.61 2.96
C PRO A 120 -22.78 -15.26 3.48
N ILE A 121 -21.93 -15.25 4.51
CA ILE A 121 -21.31 -14.04 5.08
C ILE A 121 -19.99 -13.66 4.42
N ALA A 122 -19.57 -14.33 3.33
CA ALA A 122 -18.26 -14.10 2.71
C ALA A 122 -18.01 -12.61 2.39
N GLY A 123 -18.96 -11.94 1.73
CA GLY A 123 -18.82 -10.51 1.40
C GLY A 123 -18.63 -9.63 2.65
N GLN A 124 -19.38 -9.89 3.72
CA GLN A 124 -19.25 -9.17 4.99
C GLN A 124 -17.89 -9.42 5.65
N PHE A 125 -17.41 -10.66 5.59
CA PHE A 125 -16.10 -11.03 6.11
C PHE A 125 -14.97 -10.29 5.38
N PHE A 126 -14.97 -10.28 4.04
CA PHE A 126 -13.98 -9.55 3.25
C PHE A 126 -14.02 -8.04 3.51
N TYR A 127 -15.21 -7.47 3.68
CA TYR A 127 -15.38 -6.06 4.01
C TYR A 127 -14.83 -5.69 5.40
N LEU A 128 -15.22 -6.42 6.45
CA LEU A 128 -14.74 -6.17 7.82
C LEU A 128 -13.24 -6.39 7.94
N THR A 129 -12.72 -7.48 7.36
CA THR A 129 -11.27 -7.74 7.35
C THR A 129 -10.51 -6.70 6.53
N GLY A 130 -11.11 -6.16 5.47
CA GLY A 130 -10.57 -5.04 4.70
C GLY A 130 -10.40 -3.78 5.55
N ILE A 131 -11.43 -3.38 6.30
CA ILE A 131 -11.37 -2.22 7.21
C ILE A 131 -10.29 -2.43 8.29
N LEU A 132 -10.28 -3.59 8.94
CA LEU A 132 -9.31 -3.89 10.00
C LEU A 132 -7.87 -3.89 9.45
N THR A 133 -7.64 -4.51 8.30
CA THR A 133 -6.32 -4.56 7.66
C THR A 133 -5.86 -3.17 7.23
N ALA A 134 -6.77 -2.36 6.69
CA ALA A 134 -6.47 -0.99 6.31
C ALA A 134 -6.11 -0.11 7.50
N LEU A 135 -6.82 -0.26 8.63
CA LEU A 135 -6.50 0.47 9.86
C LEU A 135 -5.10 0.13 10.38
N VAL A 136 -4.72 -1.15 10.35
CA VAL A 136 -3.36 -1.59 10.73
C VAL A 136 -2.30 -0.99 9.80
N LEU A 137 -2.51 -1.06 8.48
CA LEU A 137 -1.57 -0.51 7.49
C LEU A 137 -1.46 1.01 7.59
N TRP A 138 -2.58 1.71 7.78
CA TRP A 138 -2.63 3.15 7.98
C TRP A 138 -1.91 3.57 9.25
N GLY A 139 -2.12 2.85 10.36
CA GLY A 139 -1.40 3.08 11.62
C GLY A 139 0.10 2.87 11.48
N PHE A 140 0.53 1.87 10.71
CA PHE A 140 1.95 1.67 10.41
C PHE A 140 2.52 2.77 9.49
N ALA A 141 1.74 3.23 8.52
CA ALA A 141 2.12 4.34 7.64
C ALA A 141 2.37 5.63 8.44
N LEU A 142 1.57 5.92 9.47
CA LEU A 142 1.81 7.07 10.36
C LEU A 142 3.21 7.08 10.98
N ALA A 143 3.74 5.93 11.38
CA ALA A 143 5.09 5.84 11.92
C ALA A 143 6.15 6.27 10.88
N TRP A 144 6.00 5.82 9.63
CA TRP A 144 6.87 6.21 8.52
C TRP A 144 6.70 7.67 8.12
N LEU A 145 5.48 8.20 8.21
CA LEU A 145 5.22 9.62 8.00
C LEU A 145 5.98 10.47 9.04
N PHE A 146 5.92 10.07 10.31
CA PHE A 146 6.65 10.74 11.38
C PHE A 146 8.17 10.67 11.18
N PHE A 147 8.70 9.52 10.75
CA PHE A 147 10.12 9.41 10.39
C PHE A 147 10.49 10.34 9.22
N GLY A 148 9.67 10.39 8.16
CA GLY A 148 9.86 11.31 7.05
C GLY A 148 9.93 12.76 7.51
N LEU A 149 8.97 13.20 8.33
CA LEU A 149 8.93 14.56 8.88
C LEU A 149 10.14 14.86 9.79
N ALA A 150 10.53 13.93 10.67
CA ALA A 150 11.70 14.08 11.53
C ALA A 150 12.98 14.28 10.70
N ILE A 151 13.12 13.56 9.58
CA ILE A 151 14.25 13.71 8.65
C ILE A 151 14.23 15.10 8.00
N LEU A 152 13.08 15.62 7.57
CA LEU A 152 12.97 16.96 6.99
C LEU A 152 13.45 18.04 7.96
N THR A 153 13.08 17.94 9.25
CA THR A 153 13.48 18.94 10.25
C THR A 153 14.98 18.95 10.57
N ARG A 154 15.68 17.84 10.27
CA ARG A 154 17.10 17.65 10.61
C ARG A 154 18.06 17.87 9.43
N ARG A 155 17.55 18.11 8.22
CA ARG A 155 18.36 18.23 7.01
C ARG A 155 18.01 19.51 6.25
N GLN A 156 19.04 20.18 5.74
CA GLN A 156 18.88 21.21 4.71
C GLN A 156 18.60 20.50 3.38
N ILE A 157 17.40 20.70 2.84
CA ILE A 157 16.96 20.04 1.60
C ILE A 157 16.75 21.13 0.55
N THR A 158 17.46 21.00 -0.57
CA THR A 158 17.25 21.85 -1.74
C THR A 158 16.23 21.21 -2.68
N PHE A 159 15.49 22.04 -3.42
CA PHE A 159 14.53 21.56 -4.40
C PHE A 159 15.23 20.73 -5.48
N ASN A 160 14.73 19.51 -5.70
CA ASN A 160 15.24 18.58 -6.71
C ASN A 160 14.15 17.56 -7.08
N LEU A 161 14.44 16.68 -8.05
CA LEU A 161 13.46 15.71 -8.57
C LEU A 161 12.87 14.76 -7.50
N THR A 162 13.61 14.46 -6.43
CA THR A 162 13.10 13.58 -5.35
C THR A 162 11.94 14.18 -4.55
N TRP A 163 11.66 15.49 -4.70
CA TRP A 163 10.47 16.13 -4.11
C TRP A 163 9.15 15.52 -4.59
N TRP A 164 9.15 14.85 -5.74
CA TRP A 164 7.98 14.07 -6.18
C TRP A 164 7.60 12.94 -5.22
N ALA A 165 8.50 12.50 -4.33
CA ALA A 165 8.15 11.56 -3.27
C ALA A 165 7.20 12.15 -2.20
N PHE A 166 6.86 13.44 -2.26
CA PHE A 166 5.77 14.00 -1.47
C PHE A 166 4.39 13.76 -2.09
N THR A 167 4.26 13.70 -3.41
CA THR A 167 2.94 13.73 -4.04
C THR A 167 2.23 12.38 -3.93
N PHE A 168 2.83 11.33 -4.50
CA PHE A 168 2.21 10.01 -4.54
C PHE A 168 2.01 9.41 -3.15
N PRO A 169 3.04 9.32 -2.28
CA PRO A 169 2.88 8.71 -0.95
C PRO A 169 1.92 9.45 -0.02
N LEU A 170 1.95 10.79 0.02
CA LEU A 170 0.99 11.55 0.82
C LEU A 170 -0.42 11.50 0.21
N GLY A 171 -0.52 11.46 -1.12
CA GLY A 171 -1.77 11.29 -1.83
C GLY A 171 -2.46 9.97 -1.47
N VAL A 172 -1.76 8.83 -1.57
CA VAL A 172 -2.34 7.52 -1.22
C VAL A 172 -2.59 7.36 0.27
N PHE A 173 -1.77 7.99 1.14
CA PHE A 173 -2.07 8.06 2.57
C PHE A 173 -3.36 8.86 2.84
N THR A 174 -3.57 9.96 2.12
CA THR A 174 -4.81 10.74 2.19
C THR A 174 -6.00 9.91 1.71
N VAL A 175 -5.89 9.19 0.59
CA VAL A 175 -6.94 8.30 0.08
C VAL A 175 -7.29 7.21 1.11
N ALA A 176 -6.30 6.57 1.73
CA ALA A 176 -6.55 5.61 2.80
C ALA A 176 -7.30 6.24 3.97
N THR A 177 -6.89 7.45 4.37
CA THR A 177 -7.53 8.18 5.48
C THR A 177 -8.99 8.49 5.15
N THR A 178 -9.27 9.05 3.97
CA THR A 178 -10.63 9.43 3.57
C THR A 178 -11.53 8.22 3.35
N THR A 179 -10.97 7.09 2.93
CA THR A 179 -11.70 5.82 2.78
C THR A 179 -12.00 5.19 4.14
N LEU A 180 -11.08 5.24 5.12
CA LEU A 180 -11.35 4.82 6.50
C LEU A 180 -12.41 5.68 7.18
N VAL A 181 -12.37 7.00 7.00
CA VAL A 181 -13.36 7.93 7.57
C VAL A 181 -14.78 7.66 7.07
N GLN A 182 -14.96 7.11 5.87
CA GLN A 182 -16.29 6.74 5.38
C GLN A 182 -16.87 5.51 6.10
N GLU A 183 -16.03 4.70 6.73
CA GLU A 183 -16.40 3.40 7.32
C GLU A 183 -16.42 3.43 8.86
N LEU A 184 -15.73 4.40 9.47
CA LEU A 184 -15.55 4.53 10.91
C LEU A 184 -16.28 5.78 11.45
N PRO A 185 -16.79 5.74 12.70
CA PRO A 185 -17.51 6.86 13.30
C PRO A 185 -16.61 8.07 13.61
#